data_AF-A0A937HC24-F1
#
_entry.id   AF-A0A937HC24-F1
#
_cell.length_a   1.000
_cell.length_b   1.000
_cell.length_c   1.000
_cell.angle_alpha   90.00
_cell.angle_beta   90.00
_cell.angle_gamma   90.00
#
_symmetry.space_group_name_H-M   'P 1'
#
loop_
_entity.id
_entity.type
_entity.pdbx_description
1 polymer ?
#
loop_
_entity_poly.entity_id
_entity_poly.type
_entity_poly.pdbx_seq_one_letter_code
_entity_poly.pdbx_strand_id
1 'polypeptide(L)'
;MRISLKALLIGLSLLLTMARALAESDLPQKPVWMSDDVVKNLVALELSEEQQVVFRQALSTCLTDIQANVHKITKRGGFDLERKLTRANKKTWRAFENTMLRVLNEDQKAGFERYLAVQISTITIRLKDNVPLHSIRSN
;
A
#
# COMPACT_ATOMS: atom_id res chain seq x y z
N MET A 1 20.07 8.36 -13.71
CA MET A 1 20.19 8.98 -12.38
C MET A 1 19.87 7.91 -11.32
N ARG A 2 20.87 7.41 -10.59
CA ARG A 2 20.67 6.37 -9.56
C ARG A 2 20.30 7.09 -8.26
N ILE A 3 19.00 7.17 -7.96
CA ILE A 3 18.53 7.71 -6.68
C ILE A 3 18.97 6.72 -5.60
N SER A 4 19.86 7.18 -4.71
CA SER A 4 20.47 6.34 -3.69
C SER A 4 19.43 5.93 -2.64
N LEU A 5 19.43 4.65 -2.27
CA LEU A 5 18.53 4.01 -1.31
C LEU A 5 18.43 4.73 0.06
N LYS A 6 19.43 5.55 0.39
CA LYS A 6 19.49 6.37 1.61
C LYS A 6 18.54 7.58 1.58
N ALA A 7 18.22 8.14 0.41
CA ALA A 7 17.31 9.28 0.28
C ALA A 7 15.84 8.88 0.53
N LEU A 8 15.50 7.62 0.26
CA LEU A 8 14.15 7.06 0.50
C LEU A 8 13.86 6.89 2.00
N LEU A 9 14.89 6.62 2.82
CA LEU A 9 14.74 6.38 4.26
C LEU A 9 14.51 7.65 5.06
N ILE A 10 15.05 8.79 4.62
CA ILE A 10 14.90 10.09 5.31
C ILE A 10 13.51 10.69 5.05
N GLY A 11 12.94 10.50 3.87
CA GLY A 11 11.61 11.01 3.53
C GLY A 11 10.45 10.35 4.31
N LEU A 12 10.63 9.12 4.80
CA LEU A 12 9.56 8.35 5.45
C LEU A 12 9.51 8.53 6.98
N SER A 13 10.62 8.95 7.61
CA SER A 13 10.66 9.31 9.04
C SER A 13 9.81 10.56 9.33
N LEU A 14 9.75 11.49 8.37
CA LEU A 14 8.94 12.71 8.47
C LEU A 14 7.42 12.44 8.37
N LEU A 15 7.01 11.31 7.78
CA LEU A 15 5.60 10.95 7.58
C LEU A 15 4.92 10.43 8.86
N LEU A 16 5.66 9.81 9.78
CA LEU A 16 5.09 9.34 11.05
C LEU A 16 4.83 10.49 12.03
N THR A 17 5.66 11.54 12.00
CA THR A 17 5.45 12.77 12.80
C THR A 17 4.34 13.64 12.22
N MET A 18 4.15 13.65 10.90
CA MET A 18 3.04 14.33 10.24
C MET A 18 1.66 13.70 10.51
N ALA A 19 1.57 12.40 10.78
CA ALA A 19 0.29 11.75 11.08
C ALA A 19 -0.44 12.34 12.32
N ARG A 20 0.29 12.91 13.28
CA ARG A 20 -0.30 13.60 14.46
C ARG A 20 -0.66 15.07 14.19
N ALA A 21 -0.08 15.69 13.15
CA ALA A 21 -0.34 17.08 12.77
C ALA A 21 -1.40 17.22 11.65
N LEU A 22 -1.75 16.12 10.98
CA LEU A 22 -2.73 16.09 9.88
C LEU A 22 -4.21 16.13 10.32
N ALA A 23 -4.50 16.25 11.62
CA ALA A 23 -5.87 16.42 12.09
C ALA A 23 -6.46 17.81 11.76
N GLU A 24 -5.63 18.80 11.37
CA GLU A 24 -6.05 20.20 11.35
C GLU A 24 -5.66 21.02 10.09
N SER A 25 -5.23 20.42 8.97
CA SER A 25 -4.89 21.25 7.80
C SER A 25 -5.19 20.64 6.42
N ASP A 26 -5.86 21.47 5.62
CA ASP A 26 -6.07 21.38 4.18
C ASP A 26 -4.72 21.32 3.42
N LEU A 27 -4.20 20.12 3.14
CA LEU A 27 -3.08 19.86 2.21
C LEU A 27 -2.94 18.34 1.94
N PRO A 28 -2.10 17.94 0.97
CA PRO A 28 -2.48 17.43 -0.34
C PRO A 28 -3.33 16.15 -0.32
N GLN A 29 -4.19 15.98 -1.34
CA GLN A 29 -5.09 14.84 -1.53
C GLN A 29 -4.43 13.52 -1.07
N LYS A 30 -4.94 12.97 0.04
CA LYS A 30 -4.42 11.77 0.72
C LYS A 30 -4.01 10.69 -0.31
N PRO A 31 -2.84 10.03 -0.15
CA PRO A 31 -2.38 9.06 -1.13
C PRO A 31 -3.47 8.06 -1.44
N VAL A 32 -3.61 7.73 -2.73
CA VAL A 32 -4.75 6.97 -3.26
C VAL A 32 -4.92 5.59 -2.58
N TRP A 33 -3.88 5.08 -1.94
CA TRP A 33 -3.86 3.81 -1.23
C TRP A 33 -4.14 3.91 0.28
N MET A 34 -4.29 5.11 0.86
CA MET A 34 -4.64 5.33 2.27
C MET A 34 -6.06 5.92 2.37
N SER A 35 -7.10 5.08 2.50
CA SER A 35 -8.41 5.58 2.95
C SER A 35 -8.43 5.78 4.47
N ASP A 36 -9.46 6.44 5.02
CA ASP A 36 -9.59 6.59 6.48
C ASP A 36 -9.74 5.23 7.17
N ASP A 37 -10.47 4.30 6.54
CA ASP A 37 -10.60 2.93 7.02
C ASP A 37 -9.26 2.18 7.02
N VAL A 38 -8.41 2.37 5.99
CA VAL A 38 -7.06 1.80 5.96
C VAL A 38 -6.24 2.30 7.15
N VAL A 39 -6.28 3.62 7.41
CA VAL A 39 -5.52 4.23 8.52
C VAL A 39 -6.04 3.73 9.86
N LYS A 40 -7.35 3.71 10.06
CA LYS A 40 -7.99 3.20 11.27
C LYS A 40 -7.60 1.76 11.57
N ASN A 41 -7.66 0.88 10.56
CA ASN A 41 -7.28 -0.52 10.74
C ASN A 41 -5.79 -0.69 10.98
N LEU A 42 -4.94 0.11 10.33
CA LEU A 42 -3.49 0.06 10.54
C LEU A 42 -3.08 0.48 11.96
N VAL A 43 -3.65 1.57 12.47
CA VAL A 43 -3.38 2.04 13.85
C VAL A 43 -3.82 0.99 14.86
N ALA A 44 -4.96 0.33 14.64
CA ALA A 44 -5.48 -0.73 15.50
C ALA A 44 -4.63 -2.02 15.51
N LEU A 45 -3.63 -2.17 14.63
CA LEU A 45 -2.70 -3.31 14.66
C LEU A 45 -1.64 -3.19 15.75
N GLU A 46 -1.41 -1.99 16.28
CA GLU A 46 -0.43 -1.74 17.34
C GLU A 46 0.93 -2.38 17.03
N LEU A 47 1.43 -2.17 15.81
CA LEU A 47 2.70 -2.75 15.36
C LEU A 47 3.86 -2.18 16.17
N SER A 48 4.74 -3.04 16.66
CA SER A 48 6.03 -2.63 17.25
C SER A 48 6.90 -1.90 16.22
N GLU A 49 7.90 -1.15 16.67
CA GLU A 49 8.80 -0.42 15.76
C GLU A 49 9.46 -1.35 14.72
N GLU A 50 9.88 -2.54 15.14
CA GLU A 50 10.46 -3.56 14.27
C GLU A 50 9.44 -4.08 13.23
N GLN A 51 8.21 -4.38 13.69
CA GLN A 51 7.13 -4.81 12.80
C GLN A 51 6.74 -3.72 11.81
N GLN A 52 6.76 -2.45 12.22
CA GLN A 52 6.48 -1.33 11.33
C GLN A 52 7.53 -1.20 10.22
N VAL A 53 8.81 -1.46 10.51
CA VAL A 53 9.86 -1.47 9.47
C VAL A 53 9.55 -2.53 8.41
N VAL A 54 9.25 -3.77 8.84
CA VAL A 54 8.89 -4.87 7.94
C VAL A 54 7.63 -4.54 7.14
N PHE A 55 6.60 -4.03 7.81
CA PHE A 55 5.35 -3.64 7.18
C PHE A 55 5.56 -2.61 6.08
N ARG A 56 6.29 -1.52 6.35
CA ARG A 56 6.53 -0.46 5.37
C ARG A 56 7.27 -0.98 4.16
N GLN A 57 8.31 -1.80 4.36
CA GLN A 57 9.08 -2.38 3.26
C GLN A 57 8.24 -3.35 2.42
N ALA A 58 7.47 -4.23 3.08
CA ALA A 58 6.63 -5.22 2.42
C ALA A 58 5.47 -4.55 1.65
N LEU A 59 4.83 -3.54 2.25
CA LEU A 59 3.74 -2.78 1.62
C LEU A 59 4.26 -1.97 0.42
N SER A 60 5.40 -1.29 0.56
CA SER A 60 6.02 -0.54 -0.55
C SER A 60 6.32 -1.46 -1.74
N THR A 61 6.87 -2.65 -1.48
CA THR A 61 7.14 -3.65 -2.52
C THR A 61 5.84 -4.10 -3.18
N CYS A 62 4.83 -4.44 -2.36
CA CYS A 62 3.52 -4.87 -2.84
C CYS A 62 2.86 -3.85 -3.77
N LEU A 63 2.80 -2.57 -3.36
CA LEU A 63 2.17 -1.51 -4.15
C LEU A 63 2.95 -1.21 -5.44
N THR A 64 4.28 -1.26 -5.39
CA THR A 64 5.14 -1.08 -6.58
C THR A 64 4.88 -2.17 -7.61
N ASP A 65 4.82 -3.43 -7.18
CA ASP A 65 4.56 -4.57 -8.05
C ASP A 65 3.14 -4.54 -8.64
N ILE A 66 2.14 -4.13 -7.84
CA ILE A 66 0.77 -3.91 -8.33
C ILE A 66 0.76 -2.84 -9.42
N GLN A 67 1.43 -1.71 -9.22
CA GLN A 67 1.52 -0.66 -10.22
C GLN A 67 2.23 -1.14 -11.50
N ALA A 68 3.30 -1.92 -11.37
CA ALA A 68 3.99 -2.52 -12.51
C ALA A 68 3.10 -3.51 -13.29
N ASN A 69 2.32 -4.33 -12.58
CA ASN A 69 1.33 -5.22 -13.19
C ASN A 69 0.25 -4.45 -13.95
N VAL A 70 -0.28 -3.38 -13.34
CA VAL A 70 -1.27 -2.50 -13.96
C VAL A 70 -0.72 -1.90 -15.24
N HIS A 71 0.46 -1.28 -15.19
CA HIS A 71 1.11 -0.70 -16.36
C HIS A 71 1.37 -1.74 -17.46
N LYS A 72 1.93 -2.90 -17.11
CA LYS A 72 2.25 -3.97 -18.06
C LYS A 72 1.01 -4.53 -18.76
N ILE A 73 -0.07 -4.77 -18.01
CA ILE A 73 -1.29 -5.39 -18.52
C ILE A 73 -2.11 -4.39 -19.35
N THR A 74 -2.24 -3.15 -18.88
CA THR A 74 -2.93 -2.09 -19.64
C THR A 74 -2.19 -1.76 -20.93
N LYS A 75 -0.86 -1.64 -20.91
CA LYS A 75 -0.04 -1.42 -22.11
C LYS A 75 -0.16 -2.54 -23.13
N ARG A 76 -0.29 -3.80 -22.69
CA ARG A 76 -0.51 -4.94 -23.59
C ARG A 76 -1.92 -4.95 -24.20
N GLY A 77 -2.90 -4.42 -23.49
CA GLY A 77 -4.30 -4.36 -23.92
C GLY A 77 -4.95 -5.74 -24.09
N GLY A 78 -6.04 -5.75 -24.88
CA GLY A 78 -6.86 -6.93 -25.18
C GLY A 78 -8.04 -7.13 -24.23
N PHE A 79 -8.75 -8.24 -24.40
CA PHE A 79 -9.95 -8.55 -23.62
C PHE A 79 -9.63 -8.98 -22.18
N ASP A 80 -10.61 -8.93 -21.28
CA ASP A 80 -10.54 -9.41 -19.89
C ASP A 80 -9.41 -8.77 -19.03
N LEU A 81 -9.15 -7.47 -19.20
CA LEU A 81 -8.09 -6.77 -18.45
C LEU A 81 -8.28 -6.88 -16.93
N GLU A 82 -9.50 -6.71 -16.43
CA GLU A 82 -9.81 -6.81 -15.00
C GLU A 82 -9.39 -8.18 -14.44
N ARG A 83 -9.82 -9.27 -15.09
CA ARG A 83 -9.47 -10.64 -14.68
C ARG A 83 -7.96 -10.89 -14.70
N LYS A 84 -7.24 -10.34 -15.69
CA LYS A 84 -5.78 -10.41 -15.78
C LYS A 84 -5.12 -9.68 -14.61
N LEU A 85 -5.59 -8.47 -14.28
CA LEU A 85 -5.09 -7.67 -13.16
C LEU A 85 -5.34 -8.37 -11.82
N THR A 86 -6.56 -8.88 -11.58
CA THR A 86 -6.88 -9.64 -10.37
C THR A 86 -5.94 -10.84 -10.20
N ARG A 87 -5.68 -11.60 -11.27
CA ARG A 87 -4.79 -12.76 -11.22
C ARG A 87 -3.33 -12.37 -10.96
N ALA A 88 -2.85 -11.31 -11.59
CA ALA A 88 -1.48 -10.83 -11.38
C ALA A 88 -1.28 -10.34 -9.93
N ASN A 89 -2.19 -9.48 -9.46
CA ASN A 89 -2.10 -8.85 -8.14
C ASN A 89 -2.34 -9.85 -7.00
N LYS A 90 -3.08 -10.95 -7.23
CA LYS A 90 -3.27 -12.01 -6.22
C LYS A 90 -1.94 -12.55 -5.66
N LYS A 91 -0.93 -12.71 -6.51
CA LYS A 91 0.39 -13.19 -6.07
C LYS A 91 1.10 -12.14 -5.20
N THR A 92 1.03 -10.88 -5.61
CA THR A 92 1.63 -9.75 -4.90
C THR A 92 1.01 -9.53 -3.52
N TRP A 93 -0.32 -9.64 -3.41
CA TRP A 93 -1.01 -9.57 -2.11
C TRP A 93 -0.64 -10.75 -1.20
N ARG A 94 -0.61 -11.98 -1.72
CA ARG A 94 -0.18 -13.15 -0.94
C ARG A 94 1.26 -13.04 -0.44
N ALA A 95 2.16 -12.45 -1.22
CA ALA A 95 3.54 -12.25 -0.78
C ALA A 95 3.64 -11.26 0.38
N PHE A 96 2.85 -10.19 0.34
CA PHE A 96 2.73 -9.23 1.44
C PHE A 96 2.13 -9.87 2.69
N GLU A 97 1.00 -10.56 2.53
CA GLU A 97 0.31 -11.29 3.59
C GLU A 97 1.23 -12.29 4.29
N ASN A 98 1.91 -13.16 3.54
CA ASN A 98 2.83 -14.16 4.10
C ASN A 98 4.02 -13.53 4.83
N THR A 99 4.51 -12.37 4.38
CA THR A 99 5.57 -11.65 5.07
C THR A 99 5.08 -11.15 6.42
N MET A 100 3.88 -10.56 6.47
CA MET A 100 3.32 -10.04 7.70
C MET A 100 2.94 -11.15 8.69
N LEU A 101 2.32 -12.23 8.24
CA LEU A 101 1.93 -13.34 9.12
C LEU A 101 3.11 -14.03 9.84
N ARG A 102 4.35 -13.85 9.36
CA ARG A 102 5.56 -14.35 10.02
C ARG A 102 6.08 -13.46 11.15
N VAL A 103 5.73 -12.18 11.14
CA VAL A 103 6.25 -11.19 12.10
C VAL A 103 5.19 -10.73 13.10
N LEU A 104 3.91 -10.96 12.81
CA LEU A 104 2.81 -10.65 13.71
C LEU A 104 2.63 -11.72 14.78
N ASN A 105 2.26 -11.30 15.98
CA ASN A 105 1.80 -12.21 17.02
C ASN A 105 0.35 -12.66 16.75
N GLU A 106 -0.14 -13.68 17.47
CA GLU A 106 -1.48 -14.25 17.23
C GLU A 106 -2.60 -13.21 17.37
N ASP A 107 -2.52 -12.32 18.37
CA ASP A 107 -3.53 -11.30 18.63
C ASP A 107 -3.64 -10.29 17.47
N GLN A 108 -2.52 -9.98 16.82
CA GLN A 108 -2.46 -9.06 15.69
C GLN A 108 -2.97 -9.65 14.39
N LYS A 109 -2.93 -10.98 14.20
CA LYS A 109 -3.26 -11.61 12.90
C LYS A 109 -4.69 -11.34 12.47
N ALA A 110 -5.67 -11.48 13.37
CA ALA A 110 -7.07 -11.21 13.06
C ALA A 110 -7.31 -9.72 12.73
N GLY A 111 -6.58 -8.81 13.38
CA GLY A 111 -6.58 -7.39 13.02
C GLY A 111 -5.99 -7.16 11.63
N PHE A 112 -4.89 -7.84 11.32
CA PHE A 112 -4.20 -7.70 10.05
C PHE A 112 -5.03 -8.21 8.86
N GLU A 113 -5.78 -9.30 9.03
CA GLU A 113 -6.71 -9.78 7.99
C GLU A 113 -7.76 -8.71 7.63
N ARG A 114 -8.31 -8.01 8.64
CA ARG A 114 -9.24 -6.89 8.41
C ARG A 114 -8.56 -5.74 7.68
N TYR A 115 -7.38 -5.33 8.13
CA TYR A 115 -6.57 -4.32 7.44
C TYR A 115 -6.33 -4.71 5.98
N LEU A 116 -5.90 -5.95 5.73
CA LEU A 116 -5.56 -6.44 4.40
C LEU A 116 -6.78 -6.44 3.47
N ALA A 117 -7.94 -6.89 3.96
CA ALA A 117 -9.18 -6.86 3.19
C ALA A 117 -9.58 -5.42 2.79
N VAL A 118 -9.49 -4.48 3.73
CA VAL A 118 -9.79 -3.05 3.48
C VAL A 118 -8.79 -2.44 2.48
N GLN A 119 -7.50 -2.77 2.60
CA GLN A 119 -6.45 -2.30 1.69
C GLN A 119 -6.68 -2.84 0.27
N ILE A 120 -6.95 -4.14 0.12
CA ILE A 120 -7.22 -4.77 -1.18
C ILE A 120 -8.46 -4.13 -1.82
N SER A 121 -9.53 -3.94 -1.04
CA SER A 121 -10.76 -3.32 -1.53
C SER A 121 -10.50 -1.89 -2.03
N THR A 122 -9.81 -1.07 -1.21
CA THR A 122 -9.46 0.32 -1.55
C THR A 122 -8.66 0.41 -2.85
N ILE A 123 -7.65 -0.43 -3.01
CA ILE A 123 -6.85 -0.47 -4.25
C ILE A 123 -7.68 -0.99 -5.42
N THR A 124 -8.49 -2.02 -5.21
CA THR A 124 -9.27 -2.65 -6.29
C THR A 124 -10.33 -1.70 -6.86
N ILE A 125 -11.09 -1.01 -6.00
CA ILE A 125 -12.09 -0.01 -6.43
C ILE A 125 -11.43 1.06 -7.30
N ARG A 126 -10.30 1.59 -6.83
CA ARG A 126 -9.58 2.67 -7.52
C ARG A 126 -8.94 2.23 -8.83
N LEU A 127 -8.64 0.93 -8.99
CA LEU A 127 -8.24 0.34 -10.27
C LEU A 127 -9.41 0.15 -11.25
N LYS A 128 -10.65 0.00 -10.76
CA LYS A 128 -11.86 -0.13 -11.61
C LYS A 128 -12.30 1.20 -12.21
N ASP A 129 -12.05 2.31 -11.52
CA ASP A 129 -12.46 3.65 -11.96
C ASP A 129 -11.60 4.20 -13.13
N ASN A 130 -10.78 3.36 -13.79
CA ASN A 130 -9.79 3.77 -14.81
C ASN A 130 -8.82 4.89 -14.37
N VAL A 131 -8.76 5.18 -13.07
CA VAL A 131 -7.83 6.16 -12.52
C VAL A 131 -6.45 5.50 -12.46
N PRO A 132 -5.45 6.01 -13.21
CA PRO A 132 -4.09 5.55 -13.04
C PRO A 132 -3.67 5.79 -11.58
N LEU A 133 -2.96 4.84 -10.95
CA LEU A 133 -2.35 5.04 -9.62
C LEU A 133 -1.28 6.17 -9.61
N HIS A 134 -1.13 6.90 -10.72
CA HIS A 134 -0.23 8.04 -10.92
C HIS A 134 -0.97 9.35 -10.60
N SER A 135 -1.17 9.64 -9.32
CA SER A 135 -1.13 11.01 -8.80
C SER A 135 -0.04 11.22 -7.76
N ILE A 136 0.93 10.30 -7.66
CA ILE A 136 2.23 10.61 -7.05
C ILE A 136 3.07 11.34 -8.10
N ARG A 137 2.77 12.62 -8.28
CA ARG A 137 3.62 13.54 -9.05
C ARG A 137 4.78 13.91 -8.13
N SER A 138 5.99 13.44 -8.44
CA SER A 138 7.19 14.16 -8.03
C SER A 138 7.16 15.51 -8.74
N ASN A 139 7.05 16.59 -7.97
CA ASN A 139 7.71 17.84 -8.34
C ASN A 139 9.22 17.65 -8.20
#